data_AF-A3X1C9-F1
#
_entry.id   AF-A3X1C9-F1
#
_cell.length_a   1.000
_cell.length_b   1.000
_cell.length_c   1.000
_cell.angle_alpha   90.00
_cell.angle_beta   90.00
_cell.angle_gamma   90.00
#
_symmetry.space_group_name_H-M   'P 1'
#
loop_
_entity.id
_entity.type
_entity.pdbx_description
1 polymer ?
#
loop_
_entity_poly.entity_id
_entity_poly.type
_entity_poly.pdbx_seq_one_letter_code
_entity_poly.pdbx_strand_id
1 'polypeptide(L)'
;MANQFILAGALDIALGLWIFGILLWIILTYTIFANLTIMEAKPTIDQGITGAWLLAVVSTQSISLLSALLARHIHQPLRLDVNFLALSMLLWGGMMYISIISLIFYRYMFFKFSPADFVPSYWINMGAMAISTLAGSLLIENAADAWFLEELLPFLKGFTIFFWAAGTWWIPLLIVLVVWRHFYRRFPLRYDPAYWSAVFPLGMYTVCTYEMAGAMRLEFLRPIADVCVYIALLAWTAAFIGLVRKLVSNLIPALSAR
;
A
#
# COMPACT_ATOMS: atom_id res chain seq x y z
N MET A 1 -3.77 -8.38 -8.70
CA MET A 1 -4.14 -9.33 -9.78
C MET A 1 -5.65 -9.36 -10.02
N ALA A 2 -6.51 -9.54 -9.02
CA ALA A 2 -7.97 -9.56 -9.21
C ALA A 2 -8.54 -8.31 -9.91
N ASN A 3 -8.07 -7.11 -9.60
CA ASN A 3 -8.51 -5.87 -10.25
C ASN A 3 -8.36 -5.92 -11.79
N GLN A 4 -7.30 -6.56 -12.29
CA GLN A 4 -7.04 -6.66 -13.74
C GLN A 4 -8.04 -7.62 -14.40
N PHE A 5 -8.50 -8.66 -13.69
CA PHE A 5 -9.50 -9.59 -14.20
C PHE A 5 -10.90 -8.97 -14.26
N ILE A 6 -11.24 -8.06 -13.33
CA ILE A 6 -12.46 -7.26 -13.42
C ILE A 6 -12.43 -6.41 -14.70
N LEU A 7 -11.30 -5.72 -14.95
CA LEU A 7 -11.11 -4.90 -16.16
C LEU A 7 -11.11 -5.74 -17.45
N ALA A 8 -10.72 -7.02 -17.38
CA ALA A 8 -10.72 -7.96 -18.50
C ALA A 8 -12.05 -8.73 -18.66
N GLY A 9 -13.09 -8.43 -17.86
CA GLY A 9 -14.40 -9.07 -17.94
C GLY A 9 -14.50 -10.46 -17.32
N ALA A 10 -13.46 -10.94 -16.64
CA ALA A 10 -13.43 -12.25 -15.98
C ALA A 10 -13.88 -12.14 -14.50
N LEU A 11 -15.16 -11.81 -14.30
CA LEU A 11 -15.74 -11.54 -12.98
C LEU A 11 -15.65 -12.75 -12.04
N ASP A 12 -15.86 -13.97 -12.54
CA ASP A 12 -15.81 -15.20 -11.72
C ASP A 12 -14.42 -15.43 -11.11
N ILE A 13 -13.36 -15.16 -11.88
CA ILE A 13 -11.98 -15.26 -11.40
C ILE A 13 -11.71 -14.18 -10.34
N ALA A 14 -12.21 -12.96 -10.56
CA ALA A 14 -12.07 -11.87 -9.61
C ALA A 14 -12.77 -12.18 -8.28
N LEU A 15 -13.98 -12.75 -8.32
CA LEU A 15 -14.71 -13.22 -7.14
C LEU A 15 -13.95 -14.35 -6.41
N GLY A 16 -13.45 -15.34 -7.15
CA GLY A 16 -12.65 -16.43 -6.57
C GLY A 16 -11.38 -15.91 -5.87
N LEU A 17 -10.66 -14.98 -6.50
CA LEU A 17 -9.49 -14.33 -5.91
C LEU A 17 -9.82 -13.45 -4.71
N TRP A 18 -10.99 -12.81 -4.71
CA TRP A 18 -11.46 -12.01 -3.57
C TRP A 18 -11.78 -12.86 -2.35
N ILE A 19 -12.54 -13.96 -2.53
CA ILE A 19 -12.83 -14.92 -1.45
C ILE A 19 -11.52 -15.51 -0.93
N PHE A 20 -10.64 -15.95 -1.82
CA PHE A 20 -9.33 -16.48 -1.45
C PHE A 20 -8.48 -15.44 -0.69
N GLY A 21 -8.50 -14.18 -1.14
CA GLY A 21 -7.82 -13.07 -0.49
C GLY A 21 -8.34 -12.80 0.92
N ILE A 22 -9.65 -12.84 1.13
CA ILE A 22 -10.27 -12.70 2.46
C ILE A 22 -9.83 -13.85 3.37
N LEU A 23 -9.89 -15.10 2.90
CA LEU A 23 -9.47 -16.26 3.68
C LEU A 23 -8.00 -16.18 4.08
N LEU A 24 -7.11 -15.85 3.13
CA LEU A 24 -5.70 -15.64 3.41
C LEU A 24 -5.47 -14.50 4.40
N TRP A 25 -6.19 -13.39 4.25
CA TRP A 25 -6.07 -12.26 5.16
C TRP A 25 -6.48 -12.64 6.58
N ILE A 26 -7.60 -13.36 6.76
CA ILE A 26 -8.03 -13.85 8.08
C ILE A 26 -6.93 -14.74 8.67
N ILE A 27 -6.52 -15.78 7.94
CA ILE A 27 -5.54 -16.76 8.43
C ILE A 27 -4.23 -16.06 8.79
N LEU A 28 -3.63 -15.31 7.85
CA LEU A 28 -2.33 -14.70 8.06
C LEU A 28 -2.36 -13.60 9.12
N THR A 29 -3.38 -12.74 9.13
CA THR A 29 -3.49 -11.67 10.12
C THR A 29 -3.58 -12.26 11.52
N TYR A 30 -4.55 -13.14 11.77
CA TYR A 30 -4.73 -13.69 13.11
C TYR A 30 -3.58 -14.61 13.52
N THR A 31 -3.02 -15.42 12.63
CA THR A 31 -1.85 -16.26 12.96
C THR A 31 -0.62 -15.41 13.28
N ILE A 32 -0.30 -14.39 12.46
CA ILE A 32 0.88 -13.55 12.70
C ILE A 32 0.71 -12.74 13.99
N PHE A 33 -0.43 -12.06 14.18
CA PHE A 33 -0.66 -11.27 15.38
C PHE A 33 -0.75 -12.14 16.64
N ALA A 34 -1.37 -13.32 16.58
CA ALA A 34 -1.38 -14.26 17.71
C ALA A 34 0.04 -14.70 18.06
N ASN A 35 0.83 -15.16 17.07
CA ASN A 35 2.22 -15.58 17.28
C ASN A 35 3.07 -14.46 17.89
N LEU A 36 2.99 -13.23 17.36
CA LEU A 36 3.73 -12.08 17.90
C LEU A 36 3.25 -11.68 19.31
N THR A 37 1.97 -11.93 19.63
CA THR A 37 1.41 -11.63 20.95
C THR A 37 1.91 -12.63 22.00
N ILE A 38 1.88 -13.93 21.69
CA ILE A 38 2.25 -15.01 22.62
C ILE A 38 3.76 -15.28 22.68
N MET A 39 4.55 -14.73 21.76
CA MET A 39 6.00 -14.89 21.76
C MET A 39 6.62 -14.37 23.07
N GLU A 40 7.31 -15.24 23.80
CA GLU A 40 7.89 -14.93 25.12
C GLU A 40 9.06 -13.95 25.00
N ALA A 41 9.99 -14.20 24.07
CA ALA A 41 11.14 -13.34 23.82
C ALA A 41 10.84 -12.36 22.68
N LYS A 42 10.49 -11.11 23.03
CA LYS A 42 10.17 -10.05 22.06
C LYS A 42 11.39 -9.18 21.75
N PRO A 43 11.67 -8.87 20.48
CA PRO A 43 12.68 -7.86 20.15
C PRO A 43 12.23 -6.51 20.71
N THR A 44 13.21 -5.68 21.09
CA THR A 44 12.96 -4.30 21.49
C THR A 44 12.41 -3.48 20.32
N ILE A 45 11.75 -2.36 20.61
CA ILE A 45 11.05 -1.61 19.57
C ILE A 45 11.99 -1.12 18.45
N ASP A 46 13.24 -0.79 18.77
CA ASP A 46 14.26 -0.36 17.83
C ASP A 46 14.67 -1.44 16.82
N GLN A 47 14.47 -2.71 17.15
CA GLN A 47 14.79 -3.87 16.29
C GLN A 47 13.54 -4.52 15.70
N GLY A 48 12.42 -4.47 16.42
CA GLY A 48 11.21 -5.20 16.08
C GLY A 48 10.28 -4.50 15.08
N ILE A 49 10.21 -3.16 15.09
CA ILE A 49 9.27 -2.42 14.23
C ILE A 49 9.94 -1.77 13.01
N THR A 50 9.38 -2.04 11.84
CA THR A 50 9.78 -1.47 10.55
C THR A 50 8.53 -1.16 9.72
N GLY A 51 8.70 -0.48 8.58
CA GLY A 51 7.59 -0.23 7.65
C GLY A 51 6.92 -1.51 7.12
N ALA A 52 7.54 -2.68 7.25
CA ALA A 52 6.93 -3.95 6.87
C ALA A 52 5.68 -4.31 7.70
N TRP A 53 5.55 -3.79 8.93
CA TRP A 53 4.35 -4.00 9.75
C TRP A 53 3.10 -3.39 9.10
N LEU A 54 3.27 -2.34 8.30
CA LEU A 54 2.17 -1.72 7.55
C LEU A 54 1.69 -2.57 6.38
N LEU A 55 2.31 -3.72 6.07
CA LEU A 55 1.72 -4.71 5.17
C LEU A 55 0.37 -5.21 5.69
N ALA A 56 0.15 -5.22 7.00
CA ALA A 56 -1.16 -5.51 7.58
C ALA A 56 -2.22 -4.48 7.19
N VAL A 57 -1.84 -3.20 7.06
CA VAL A 57 -2.72 -2.15 6.53
C VAL A 57 -2.93 -2.36 5.05
N VAL A 58 -1.85 -2.54 4.27
CA VAL A 58 -1.93 -2.70 2.82
C VAL A 58 -2.80 -3.89 2.42
N SER A 59 -2.69 -5.03 3.12
CA SER A 59 -3.53 -6.20 2.85
C SER A 59 -5.00 -5.96 3.19
N THR A 60 -5.30 -5.32 4.32
CA THR A 60 -6.66 -4.93 4.72
C THR A 60 -7.28 -3.97 3.70
N GLN A 61 -6.53 -2.95 3.28
CA GLN A 61 -6.97 -1.99 2.28
C GLN A 61 -7.11 -2.62 0.89
N SER A 62 -6.35 -3.67 0.58
CA SER A 62 -6.52 -4.43 -0.67
C SER A 62 -7.86 -5.17 -0.72
N ILE A 63 -8.37 -5.67 0.43
CA ILE A 63 -9.72 -6.22 0.52
C ILE A 63 -10.74 -5.10 0.32
N SER A 64 -10.57 -3.95 1.00
CA SER A 64 -11.46 -2.80 0.83
C SER A 64 -11.59 -2.38 -0.63
N LEU A 65 -10.44 -2.18 -1.29
CA LEU A 65 -10.31 -1.84 -2.69
C LEU A 65 -11.03 -2.84 -3.61
N LEU A 66 -10.73 -4.13 -3.45
CA LEU A 66 -11.27 -5.17 -4.33
C LEU A 66 -12.78 -5.36 -4.11
N SER A 67 -13.24 -5.27 -2.86
CA SER A 67 -14.67 -5.25 -2.53
C SER A 67 -15.38 -4.09 -3.22
N ALA A 68 -14.83 -2.86 -3.15
CA ALA A 68 -15.43 -1.70 -3.81
C ALA A 68 -15.49 -1.86 -5.34
N LEU A 69 -14.44 -2.42 -5.98
CA LEU A 69 -14.46 -2.72 -7.41
C LEU A 69 -15.51 -3.78 -7.80
N LEU A 70 -15.63 -4.84 -7.00
CA LEU A 70 -16.59 -5.92 -7.25
C LEU A 70 -18.03 -5.45 -7.05
N ALA A 71 -18.30 -4.58 -6.07
CA ALA A 71 -19.64 -4.06 -5.80
C ALA A 71 -20.28 -3.40 -7.04
N ARG A 72 -19.48 -2.78 -7.92
CA ARG A 72 -19.96 -2.18 -9.19
C ARG A 72 -20.53 -3.20 -10.18
N HIS A 73 -20.19 -4.48 -10.02
CA HIS A 73 -20.56 -5.58 -10.92
C HIS A 73 -21.55 -6.56 -10.28
N ILE A 74 -21.89 -6.38 -9.01
CA ILE A 74 -22.81 -7.23 -8.25
C ILE A 74 -24.18 -6.55 -8.19
N HIS A 75 -25.26 -7.33 -8.27
CA HIS A 75 -26.63 -6.84 -8.13
C HIS A 75 -27.06 -6.69 -6.66
N GLN A 76 -28.09 -5.88 -6.42
CA GLN A 76 -28.72 -5.78 -5.09
C GLN A 76 -29.38 -7.13 -4.69
N PRO A 77 -29.40 -7.52 -3.40
CA PRO A 77 -28.91 -6.76 -2.23
C PRO A 77 -27.43 -6.98 -1.89
N LEU A 78 -26.77 -7.98 -2.47
CA LEU A 78 -25.39 -8.37 -2.12
C LEU A 78 -24.38 -7.23 -2.32
N ARG A 79 -24.67 -6.29 -3.23
CA ARG A 79 -23.88 -5.06 -3.41
C ARG A 79 -23.73 -4.28 -2.09
N LEU A 80 -24.78 -4.18 -1.27
CA LEU A 80 -24.72 -3.46 0.01
C LEU A 80 -23.75 -4.13 0.97
N ASP A 81 -23.82 -5.46 1.10
CA ASP A 81 -22.96 -6.22 2.00
C ASP A 81 -21.49 -6.11 1.61
N VAL A 82 -21.20 -6.16 0.30
CA VAL A 82 -19.83 -6.02 -0.23
C VAL A 82 -19.30 -4.59 0.00
N ASN A 83 -20.12 -3.56 -0.22
CA ASN A 83 -19.76 -2.18 0.09
C ASN A 83 -19.59 -1.95 1.60
N PHE A 84 -20.37 -2.64 2.44
CA PHE A 84 -20.23 -2.54 3.89
C PHE A 84 -18.93 -3.20 4.37
N LEU A 85 -18.56 -4.35 3.79
CA LEU A 85 -17.24 -4.95 4.01
C LEU A 85 -16.13 -4.01 3.55
N ALA A 86 -16.27 -3.39 2.36
CA ALA A 86 -15.29 -2.45 1.84
C ALA A 86 -15.07 -1.28 2.81
N LEU A 87 -16.15 -0.65 3.28
CA LEU A 87 -16.12 0.40 4.28
C LEU A 87 -15.48 -0.06 5.60
N SER A 88 -15.89 -1.22 6.12
CA SER A 88 -15.36 -1.79 7.35
C SER A 88 -13.84 -2.00 7.28
N MET A 89 -13.36 -2.53 6.15
CA MET A 89 -11.93 -2.74 5.90
C MET A 89 -11.17 -1.41 5.73
N LEU A 90 -11.77 -0.40 5.09
CA LEU A 90 -11.18 0.93 4.97
C LEU A 90 -10.91 1.54 6.34
N LEU A 91 -11.92 1.52 7.21
CA LEU A 91 -11.87 2.11 8.54
C LEU A 91 -10.92 1.35 9.46
N TRP A 92 -11.00 0.01 9.45
CA TRP A 92 -10.09 -0.82 10.25
C TRP A 92 -8.64 -0.67 9.80
N GLY A 93 -8.38 -0.70 8.49
CA GLY A 93 -7.05 -0.47 7.95
C GLY A 93 -6.51 0.92 8.30
N GLY A 94 -7.36 1.95 8.30
CA GLY A 94 -7.01 3.30 8.75
C GLY A 94 -6.63 3.35 10.24
N MET A 95 -7.41 2.69 11.09
CA MET A 95 -7.12 2.60 12.54
C MET A 95 -5.81 1.85 12.80
N MET A 96 -5.60 0.70 12.14
CA MET A 96 -4.35 -0.06 12.22
C MET A 96 -3.14 0.78 11.80
N TYR A 97 -3.28 1.59 10.74
CA TYR A 97 -2.22 2.49 10.32
C TYR A 97 -1.86 3.48 11.42
N ILE A 98 -2.84 4.15 12.03
CA ILE A 98 -2.60 5.12 13.11
C ILE A 98 -1.86 4.45 14.28
N SER A 99 -2.27 3.25 14.69
CA SER A 99 -1.61 2.51 15.77
C SER A 99 -0.16 2.14 15.43
N ILE A 100 0.09 1.57 14.25
CA ILE A 100 1.42 1.10 13.85
C ILE A 100 2.35 2.28 13.53
N ILE A 101 1.87 3.29 12.81
CA ILE A 101 2.69 4.43 12.39
C ILE A 101 3.15 5.25 13.60
N SER A 102 2.34 5.34 14.66
CA SER A 102 2.71 6.03 15.90
C SER A 102 3.95 5.38 16.53
N LEU A 103 4.01 4.04 16.54
CA LEU A 103 5.17 3.29 17.05
C LEU A 103 6.39 3.44 16.13
N ILE A 104 6.18 3.47 14.81
CA ILE A 104 7.24 3.71 13.82
C ILE A 104 7.83 5.11 14.00
N PHE A 105 7.00 6.14 14.15
CA PHE A 105 7.43 7.51 14.45
C PHE A 105 8.21 7.59 15.76
N TYR A 106 7.69 6.96 16.82
CA TYR A 106 8.38 6.90 18.10
C TYR A 106 9.77 6.27 17.96
N ARG A 107 9.89 5.15 17.24
CA ARG A 107 11.19 4.55 16.92
C ARG A 107 12.11 5.55 16.20
N TYR A 108 11.62 6.23 15.16
CA TYR A 108 12.45 7.10 14.33
C TYR A 108 12.94 8.35 15.06
N MET A 109 12.13 8.93 15.93
CA MET A 109 12.45 10.18 16.60
C MET A 109 13.31 9.98 17.86
N PHE A 110 13.16 8.86 18.55
CA PHE A 110 13.76 8.67 19.88
C PHE A 110 14.91 7.66 19.92
N PHE A 111 15.09 6.83 18.88
CA PHE A 111 16.19 5.86 18.83
C PHE A 111 17.23 6.24 17.78
N LYS A 112 18.44 5.70 17.92
CA LYS A 112 19.52 5.92 16.96
C LYS A 112 19.11 5.39 15.59
N PHE A 113 19.24 6.25 14.58
CA PHE A 113 18.89 5.92 13.20
C PHE A 113 20.15 5.87 12.34
N SER A 114 20.54 4.67 11.91
CA SER A 114 21.68 4.47 11.02
C SER A 114 21.23 4.37 9.55
N PRO A 115 22.12 4.62 8.58
CA PRO A 115 21.80 4.47 7.16
C PRO A 115 21.41 3.03 6.74
N ALA A 116 21.80 2.04 7.55
CA ALA A 116 21.41 0.64 7.35
C ALA A 116 19.96 0.38 7.79
N ASP A 117 19.44 1.17 8.73
CA ASP A 117 18.08 1.02 9.25
C ASP A 117 17.02 1.54 8.27
N PHE A 118 17.40 2.44 7.34
CA PHE A 118 16.54 2.89 6.25
C PHE A 118 16.45 1.83 5.16
N VAL A 119 15.62 0.82 5.43
CA VAL A 119 15.30 -0.25 4.49
C VAL A 119 14.16 0.17 3.54
N PRO A 120 14.06 -0.43 2.34
CA PRO A 120 13.06 -0.02 1.36
C PRO A 120 11.59 -0.09 1.83
N SER A 121 11.28 -0.94 2.81
CA SER A 121 9.93 -1.06 3.39
C SER A 121 9.43 0.22 4.06
N TYR A 122 10.27 1.23 4.27
CA TYR A 122 9.87 2.55 4.79
C TYR A 122 8.92 3.28 3.84
N TRP A 123 9.04 3.02 2.54
CA TRP A 123 8.11 3.58 1.56
C TRP A 123 6.68 3.07 1.74
N ILE A 124 6.49 1.93 2.43
CA ILE A 124 5.15 1.43 2.80
C ILE A 124 4.45 2.40 3.78
N ASN A 125 5.18 3.22 4.55
CA ASN A 125 4.59 4.28 5.37
C ASN A 125 3.71 5.22 4.52
N MET A 126 4.24 5.65 3.37
CA MET A 126 3.47 6.42 2.39
C MET A 126 2.48 5.53 1.63
N GLY A 127 2.91 4.35 1.18
CA GLY A 127 2.11 3.46 0.33
C GLY A 127 0.82 2.96 0.98
N ALA A 128 0.82 2.72 2.28
CA ALA A 128 -0.36 2.32 3.04
C ALA A 128 -1.45 3.41 3.00
N MET A 129 -1.06 4.68 3.06
CA MET A 129 -1.98 5.81 2.91
C MET A 129 -2.44 6.00 1.47
N ALA A 130 -1.57 5.76 0.49
CA ALA A 130 -1.93 5.80 -0.91
C ALA A 130 -3.02 4.76 -1.27
N ILE A 131 -2.87 3.50 -0.85
CA ILE A 131 -3.91 2.48 -1.11
C ILE A 131 -5.20 2.76 -0.34
N SER A 132 -5.12 3.33 0.88
CA SER A 132 -6.30 3.75 1.64
C SER A 132 -7.06 4.88 0.92
N THR A 133 -6.33 5.84 0.34
CA THR A 133 -6.90 6.91 -0.49
C THR A 133 -7.61 6.34 -1.72
N LEU A 134 -7.00 5.36 -2.37
CA LEU A 134 -7.57 4.72 -3.54
C LEU A 134 -8.88 3.99 -3.19
N ALA A 135 -8.88 3.19 -2.11
CA ALA A 135 -10.07 2.49 -1.63
C ALA A 135 -11.20 3.47 -1.24
N GLY A 136 -10.85 4.58 -0.56
CA GLY A 136 -11.80 5.65 -0.25
C GLY A 136 -12.40 6.31 -1.48
N SER A 137 -11.59 6.56 -2.51
CA SER A 137 -12.05 7.14 -3.79
C SER A 137 -13.06 6.23 -4.50
N LEU A 138 -12.84 4.92 -4.49
CA LEU A 138 -13.79 3.96 -5.05
C LEU A 138 -15.09 3.85 -4.23
N LEU A 139 -15.01 3.95 -2.91
CA LEU A 139 -16.21 3.98 -2.06
C LEU A 139 -17.04 5.26 -2.27
N ILE A 140 -16.39 6.40 -2.53
CA ILE A 140 -17.05 7.65 -2.92
C ILE A 140 -17.81 7.47 -4.24
N GLU A 141 -17.19 6.82 -5.23
CA GLU A 141 -17.84 6.51 -6.51
C GLU A 141 -19.04 5.56 -6.36
N ASN A 142 -18.95 4.60 -5.44
CA ASN A 142 -20.03 3.65 -5.16
C ASN A 142 -21.18 4.23 -4.33
N ALA A 143 -21.06 5.46 -3.83
CA ALA A 143 -22.01 6.01 -2.85
C ALA A 143 -23.44 6.10 -3.37
N ALA A 144 -23.62 6.42 -4.66
CA ALA A 144 -24.95 6.52 -5.28
C ALA A 144 -25.72 5.19 -5.32
N ASP A 145 -25.03 4.06 -5.17
CA ASP A 145 -25.61 2.71 -5.23
C ASP A 145 -25.82 2.08 -3.83
N ALA A 146 -25.50 2.80 -2.75
CA ALA A 146 -25.61 2.31 -1.38
C ALA A 146 -25.99 3.43 -0.41
N TRP A 147 -27.21 3.36 0.14
CA TRP A 147 -27.79 4.39 1.02
C TRP A 147 -26.87 4.81 2.18
N PHE A 148 -26.20 3.85 2.85
CA PHE A 148 -25.31 4.17 3.97
C PHE A 148 -24.00 4.85 3.54
N LEU A 149 -23.52 4.60 2.31
CA LEU A 149 -22.36 5.30 1.76
C LEU A 149 -22.74 6.73 1.34
N GLU A 150 -23.96 6.91 0.82
CA GLU A 150 -24.51 8.23 0.49
C GLU A 150 -24.60 9.11 1.74
N GLU A 151 -25.14 8.59 2.84
CA GLU A 151 -25.20 9.30 4.13
C GLU A 151 -23.81 9.64 4.67
N LEU A 152 -22.83 8.73 4.49
CA LEU A 152 -21.45 8.91 4.94
C LEU A 152 -20.55 9.64 3.93
N LEU A 153 -21.09 10.12 2.81
CA LEU A 153 -20.28 10.69 1.73
C LEU A 153 -19.39 11.86 2.16
N PRO A 154 -19.84 12.84 2.97
CA PRO A 154 -18.97 13.90 3.47
C PRO A 154 -17.81 13.37 4.33
N PHE A 155 -18.10 12.37 5.17
CA PHE A 155 -17.10 11.71 5.99
C PHE A 155 -16.07 10.95 5.12
N LEU A 156 -16.52 10.19 4.13
CA LEU A 156 -15.65 9.47 3.19
C LEU A 156 -14.74 10.42 2.41
N LYS A 157 -15.27 11.55 1.93
CA LYS A 157 -14.47 12.58 1.26
C LYS A 157 -13.39 13.15 2.19
N GLY A 158 -13.78 13.53 3.40
CA GLY A 158 -12.85 14.05 4.41
C GLY A 158 -11.74 13.06 4.76
N PHE A 159 -12.10 11.79 5.01
CA PHE A 159 -11.14 10.75 5.38
C PHE A 159 -10.24 10.32 4.20
N THR A 160 -10.76 10.34 2.97
CA THR A 160 -9.97 10.10 1.76
C THR A 160 -8.91 11.19 1.55
N ILE A 161 -9.28 12.47 1.73
CA ILE A 161 -8.33 13.59 1.72
C ILE A 161 -7.32 13.45 2.85
N PHE A 162 -7.76 13.04 4.06
CA PHE A 162 -6.88 12.80 5.20
C PHE A 162 -5.80 11.76 4.88
N PHE A 163 -6.19 10.61 4.30
CA PHE A 163 -5.22 9.60 3.86
C PHE A 163 -4.28 10.15 2.79
N TRP A 164 -4.79 10.86 1.79
CA TRP A 164 -3.95 11.43 0.73
C TRP A 164 -2.93 12.43 1.29
N ALA A 165 -3.37 13.31 2.19
CA ALA A 165 -2.51 14.29 2.85
C ALA A 165 -1.43 13.60 3.69
N ALA A 166 -1.78 12.57 4.46
CA ALA A 166 -0.84 11.79 5.25
C ALA A 166 0.21 11.08 4.36
N GLY A 167 -0.21 10.49 3.24
CA GLY A 167 0.69 9.89 2.26
C GLY A 167 1.62 10.93 1.62
N THR A 168 1.07 12.06 1.18
CA THR A 168 1.82 13.16 0.56
C THR A 168 2.88 13.73 1.49
N TRP A 169 2.54 13.89 2.78
CA TRP A 169 3.45 14.41 3.80
C TRP A 169 4.70 13.54 3.99
N TRP A 170 4.59 12.22 3.84
CA TRP A 170 5.74 11.32 3.91
C TRP A 170 6.75 11.50 2.78
N ILE A 171 6.32 11.96 1.59
CA ILE A 171 7.18 12.00 0.40
C ILE A 171 8.41 12.89 0.61
N PRO A 172 8.30 14.16 1.05
CA PRO A 172 9.47 14.98 1.35
C PRO A 172 10.43 14.33 2.35
N LEU A 173 9.92 13.74 3.44
CA LEU A 173 10.74 13.10 4.45
C LEU A 173 11.49 11.87 3.89
N LEU A 174 10.82 11.04 3.09
CA LEU A 174 11.43 9.88 2.44
C LEU A 174 12.53 10.31 1.45
N ILE A 175 12.32 11.39 0.68
CA ILE A 175 13.33 11.95 -0.21
C ILE A 175 14.54 12.43 0.60
N VAL A 176 14.33 13.16 1.69
CA VAL A 176 15.42 13.59 2.59
C VAL A 176 16.23 12.39 3.10
N LEU A 177 15.56 11.30 3.51
CA LEU A 177 16.23 10.09 3.99
C LEU A 177 17.01 9.37 2.89
N VAL A 178 16.49 9.32 1.65
CA VAL A 178 17.22 8.78 0.48
C VAL A 178 18.47 9.60 0.21
N VAL A 179 18.35 10.94 0.19
CA VAL A 179 19.47 11.85 -0.04
C VAL A 179 20.52 11.70 1.06
N TRP A 180 20.09 11.74 2.32
CA TRP A 180 20.96 11.53 3.47
C TRP A 180 21.70 10.19 3.42
N ARG A 181 21.02 9.10 3.10
CA ARG A 181 21.63 7.76 3.04
C ARG A 181 22.67 7.63 1.94
N HIS A 182 22.34 8.02 0.71
CA HIS A 182 23.17 7.72 -0.46
C HIS A 182 24.16 8.83 -0.82
N PHE A 183 23.83 10.09 -0.56
CA PHE A 183 24.71 11.21 -0.91
C PHE A 183 25.54 11.69 0.27
N TYR A 184 24.93 11.87 1.45
CA TYR A 184 25.65 12.35 2.63
C TYR A 184 26.43 11.22 3.32
N ARG A 185 25.78 10.09 3.60
CA ARG A 185 26.40 8.92 4.28
C ARG A 185 27.08 7.97 3.31
N ARG A 186 27.00 8.22 2.00
CA ARG A 186 27.62 7.44 0.91
C ARG A 186 27.36 5.93 1.02
N PHE A 187 26.17 5.56 1.51
CA PHE A 187 25.82 4.15 1.66
C PHE A 187 25.68 3.49 0.28
N PRO A 188 26.31 2.33 0.05
CA PRO A 188 26.44 1.76 -1.28
C PRO A 188 25.08 1.40 -1.88
N LEU A 189 24.85 1.80 -3.13
CA LEU A 189 23.74 1.35 -3.95
C LEU A 189 24.03 -0.07 -4.46
N ARG A 190 23.47 -1.07 -3.77
CA ARG A 190 23.45 -2.46 -4.22
C ARG A 190 22.00 -2.87 -4.40
N TYR A 191 21.70 -3.54 -5.50
CA TYR A 191 20.35 -4.05 -5.74
C TYR A 191 20.02 -5.11 -4.69
N ASP A 192 18.90 -4.88 -4.01
CA ASP A 192 18.27 -5.78 -3.05
C ASP A 192 16.82 -6.03 -3.53
N PRO A 193 16.34 -7.28 -3.65
CA PRO A 193 14.94 -7.56 -3.94
C PRO A 193 13.95 -6.79 -3.04
N ALA A 194 14.35 -6.40 -1.83
CA ALA A 194 13.54 -5.55 -0.96
C ALA A 194 13.15 -4.20 -1.61
N TYR A 195 13.90 -3.66 -2.58
CA TYR A 195 13.56 -2.40 -3.26
C TYR A 195 12.21 -2.43 -3.99
N TRP A 196 11.67 -3.62 -4.31
CA TRP A 196 10.30 -3.73 -4.82
C TRP A 196 9.24 -3.19 -3.85
N SER A 197 9.50 -3.23 -2.54
CA SER A 197 8.62 -2.63 -1.53
C SER A 197 8.59 -1.09 -1.58
N ALA A 198 9.53 -0.45 -2.28
CA ALA A 198 9.54 0.99 -2.54
C ALA A 198 8.90 1.39 -3.88
N VAL A 199 8.96 0.53 -4.89
CA VAL A 199 8.37 0.78 -6.21
C VAL A 199 6.83 0.77 -6.14
N PHE A 200 6.26 -0.19 -5.41
CA PHE A 200 4.80 -0.31 -5.28
C PHE A 200 4.12 0.96 -4.73
N PRO A 201 4.59 1.57 -3.62
CA PRO A 201 4.05 2.83 -3.11
C PRO A 201 4.03 3.99 -4.12
N LEU A 202 5.07 4.12 -4.95
CA LEU A 202 5.14 5.19 -5.97
C LEU A 202 4.04 5.03 -7.03
N GLY A 203 3.85 3.81 -7.53
CA GLY A 203 2.76 3.51 -8.45
C GLY A 203 1.40 3.71 -7.78
N MET A 204 1.25 3.28 -6.54
CA MET A 204 -0.01 3.43 -5.79
C MET A 204 -0.37 4.91 -5.55
N TYR A 205 0.60 5.76 -5.23
CA TYR A 205 0.38 7.20 -5.03
C TYR A 205 -0.10 7.89 -6.32
N THR A 206 0.45 7.47 -7.47
CA THR A 206 0.01 7.94 -8.79
C THR A 206 -1.46 7.60 -9.02
N VAL A 207 -1.82 6.32 -8.87
CA VAL A 207 -3.19 5.83 -9.13
C VAL A 207 -4.18 6.43 -8.14
N CYS A 208 -3.84 6.48 -6.84
CA CYS A 208 -4.75 7.02 -5.84
C CYS A 208 -5.02 8.51 -6.06
N THR A 209 -4.01 9.30 -6.45
CA THR A 209 -4.18 10.72 -6.73
C THR A 209 -5.06 10.95 -7.97
N TYR A 210 -4.88 10.12 -9.01
CA TYR A 210 -5.71 10.18 -10.21
C TYR A 210 -7.18 9.84 -9.92
N GLU A 211 -7.43 8.74 -9.23
CA GLU A 211 -8.79 8.27 -8.90
C GLU A 211 -9.48 9.24 -7.93
N MET A 212 -8.74 9.76 -6.94
CA MET A 212 -9.24 10.78 -6.02
C MET A 212 -9.63 12.09 -6.75
N ALA A 213 -8.82 12.52 -7.71
CA ALA A 213 -9.11 13.70 -8.53
C ALA A 213 -10.40 13.52 -9.32
N GLY A 214 -10.64 12.32 -9.87
CA GLY A 214 -11.89 11.97 -10.54
C GLY A 214 -13.09 11.96 -9.58
N ALA A 215 -13.01 11.16 -8.52
CA ALA A 215 -14.10 10.89 -7.58
C ALA A 215 -14.62 12.15 -6.86
N MET A 216 -13.73 13.13 -6.62
CA MET A 216 -14.08 14.38 -5.94
C MET A 216 -14.05 15.60 -6.84
N ARG A 217 -13.83 15.44 -8.16
CA ARG A 217 -13.68 16.53 -9.14
C ARG A 217 -12.60 17.56 -8.75
N LEU A 218 -11.48 17.07 -8.20
CA LEU A 218 -10.33 17.88 -7.78
C LEU A 218 -9.28 17.92 -8.91
N GLU A 219 -9.63 18.52 -10.04
CA GLU A 219 -8.80 18.47 -11.26
C GLU A 219 -7.39 19.05 -11.08
N PHE A 220 -7.21 19.96 -10.12
CA PHE A 220 -5.89 20.51 -9.78
C PHE A 220 -4.89 19.45 -9.27
N LEU A 221 -5.36 18.26 -8.88
CA LEU A 221 -4.49 17.14 -8.47
C LEU A 221 -4.01 16.29 -9.66
N ARG A 222 -4.63 16.38 -10.85
CA ARG A 222 -4.24 15.59 -12.02
C ARG A 222 -2.77 15.76 -12.42
N PRO A 223 -2.20 17.00 -12.47
CA PRO A 223 -0.79 17.17 -12.80
C PRO A 223 0.17 16.43 -11.85
N ILE A 224 -0.22 16.24 -10.58
CA ILE A 224 0.58 15.48 -9.61
C ILE A 224 0.66 14.01 -10.05
N ALA A 225 -0.47 13.40 -10.40
CA ALA A 225 -0.50 12.03 -10.91
C ALA A 225 0.30 11.91 -12.23
N ASP A 226 0.16 12.87 -13.14
CA ASP A 226 0.87 12.89 -14.43
C ASP A 226 2.38 12.95 -14.27
N VAL A 227 2.91 13.61 -13.24
CA VAL A 227 4.35 13.61 -12.95
C VAL A 227 4.75 12.32 -12.22
N CYS A 228 3.97 11.90 -11.22
CA CYS A 228 4.27 10.73 -10.41
C CYS A 228 4.31 9.44 -11.24
N VAL A 229 3.53 9.32 -12.33
CA VAL A 229 3.57 8.13 -13.20
C VAL A 229 4.95 7.93 -13.83
N TYR A 230 5.61 8.99 -14.30
CA TYR A 230 6.95 8.88 -14.88
C TYR A 230 7.99 8.53 -13.81
N ILE A 231 7.86 9.08 -12.60
CA ILE A 231 8.73 8.73 -11.47
C ILE A 231 8.57 7.24 -11.11
N ALA A 232 7.32 6.76 -11.04
CA ALA A 232 7.02 5.36 -10.74
C ALA A 232 7.56 4.42 -11.82
N LEU A 233 7.41 4.77 -13.11
CA LEU A 233 7.95 3.99 -14.24
C LEU A 233 9.48 3.95 -14.24
N LEU A 234 10.14 5.07 -13.95
CA LEU A 234 11.60 5.12 -13.82
C LEU A 234 12.09 4.23 -12.66
N ALA A 235 11.46 4.34 -11.49
CA ALA A 235 11.80 3.52 -10.33
C ALA A 235 11.57 2.02 -10.60
N TRP A 236 10.46 1.67 -11.25
CA TRP A 236 10.14 0.31 -11.66
C TRP A 236 11.17 -0.24 -12.64
N THR A 237 11.51 0.54 -13.67
CA THR A 237 12.50 0.16 -14.69
C THR A 237 13.88 -0.06 -14.07
N ALA A 238 14.30 0.81 -13.15
CA ALA A 238 15.56 0.67 -12.43
C ALA A 238 15.59 -0.61 -11.57
N ALA A 239 14.52 -0.89 -10.83
CA ALA A 239 14.40 -2.10 -10.03
C ALA A 239 14.39 -3.36 -10.90
N PHE A 240 13.69 -3.33 -12.03
CA PHE A 240 13.64 -4.43 -12.99
C PHE A 240 15.01 -4.71 -13.62
N ILE A 241 15.73 -3.69 -14.07
CA ILE A 241 17.11 -3.84 -14.58
C ILE A 241 18.01 -4.44 -13.49
N GLY A 242 17.88 -3.99 -12.24
CA GLY A 242 18.60 -4.57 -11.10
C GLY A 242 18.31 -6.05 -10.89
N LEU A 243 17.03 -6.46 -10.99
CA LEU A 243 16.60 -7.85 -10.91
C LEU A 243 17.21 -8.69 -12.02
N VAL A 244 17.09 -8.25 -13.28
CA VAL A 244 17.63 -8.96 -14.45
C VAL A 244 19.14 -9.14 -14.32
N ARG A 245 19.88 -8.08 -13.96
CA ARG A 245 21.34 -8.16 -13.75
C ARG A 245 21.71 -9.19 -12.68
N LYS A 246 20.99 -9.22 -11.56
CA LYS A 246 21.22 -10.18 -10.48
C LYS A 246 20.92 -11.62 -10.91
N LEU A 247 19.84 -11.84 -11.66
CA LEU A 247 19.51 -13.16 -12.18
C LEU A 247 20.57 -13.65 -13.18
N VAL A 248 20.97 -12.79 -14.12
CA VAL A 248 22.01 -13.10 -15.11
C VAL A 248 23.36 -13.39 -14.43
N SER A 249 23.77 -12.58 -13.45
CA SER A 249 25.03 -12.81 -12.74
C SER A 249 25.05 -14.10 -11.94
N ASN A 250 23.89 -14.59 -11.49
CA ASN A 250 23.78 -15.85 -10.75
C ASN A 250 23.69 -17.07 -11.67
N LEU A 251 23.13 -16.91 -12.87
CA LEU A 251 22.96 -18.00 -13.84
C LEU A 251 24.25 -18.32 -14.60
N ILE A 252 25.08 -17.32 -14.93
CA ILE A 252 26.33 -17.52 -15.67
C ILE A 252 27.30 -18.49 -14.95
N PRO A 253 27.58 -18.34 -13.64
CA PRO A 253 28.45 -19.27 -12.91
C PRO A 253 27.84 -20.68 -12.75
N ALA A 254 26.52 -20.77 -12.62
CA ALA A 254 25.81 -22.04 -12.44
C ALA A 254 25.80 -22.89 -13.72
N LEU A 255 25.83 -22.25 -14.90
CA LEU A 255 25.94 -22.91 -16.20
C LEU A 255 27.37 -23.30 -16.55
N SER A 256 28.39 -22.58 -16.04
CA SER A 256 29.81 -22.92 -16.22
C SER A 256 30.34 -23.97 -15.24
N ALA A 257 29.54 -24.36 -14.24
CA ALA A 257 29.89 -25.37 -13.24
C ALA A 257 29.31 -26.77 -13.55
N ARG A 258 28.72 -26.95 -14.74
CA ARG A 258 28.32 -28.23 -15.33
C ARG A 258 29.20 -28.53 -16.54
#